data_AF-A0A6A5ZTC7-F1
#
_entry.id   AF-A0A6A5ZTC7-F1
#
_cell.length_a   1.000
_cell.length_b   1.000
_cell.length_c   1.000
_cell.angle_alpha   90.00
_cell.angle_beta   90.00
_cell.angle_gamma   90.00
#
_symmetry.space_group_name_H-M   'P 1'
#
loop_
_entity.id
_entity.type
_entity.pdbx_description
1 polymer ?
#
loop_
_entity_poly.entity_id
_entity_poly.type
_entity_poly.pdbx_seq_one_letter_code
_entity_poly.pdbx_strand_id
1 'polypeptide(L)'
;MAAARLFSDEEVSGTAWSADHLQAPGQQWPRRLLEVSSMTSFERQETAGIACYGSQSSPTYNILTYTWGRWMSDQGENVCVRNISWETPRILPAHFSSKQLETALRCVAGNGAFVWIDIACIDQADGLVKGDEIGRQAGIFEKADQVFVWLTTIPALELQELLNRLAEQHKFCENLANLKDFPSDGQLEAWASSANDSCSKLLSDPWFSSLWTLQEAYLRHDGIILSQEALSAQWPLSQFKRKALLKDLIWCFHTMLSAWEQLLARRILHGSQLHSQVGQLVQRVLESGLPTLHDGNPVSVYGVACFRRPLETLDRVEGIQQIFGLSLVGHGIQDLDTLQTQLALKLNSKSPLYAQLFVHMQSAPEGLSWRLGQHARVPEAARWATGRYTTALRGKLPADNLCRISQVNDQVMFEGFRCKTRLIRILKSLSAPYNLCISTHPLRCLRHCTNLF
;
A
#
# COMPACT_ATOMS: atom_id res chain seq x y z
N MET A 1 7.17 35.72 -10.26
CA MET A 1 8.62 35.96 -10.01
C MET A 1 9.14 35.40 -8.67
N ALA A 2 8.38 34.56 -7.96
CA ALA A 2 8.83 33.93 -6.70
C ALA A 2 9.49 32.54 -6.88
N ALA A 3 9.28 31.86 -8.02
CA ALA A 3 9.81 30.50 -8.27
C ALA A 3 11.29 30.44 -8.74
N ALA A 4 11.90 31.58 -9.08
CA ALA A 4 13.27 31.63 -9.60
C ALA A 4 14.34 31.86 -8.51
N ARG A 5 13.96 32.05 -7.25
CA ARG A 5 14.88 32.34 -6.13
C ARG A 5 15.23 31.14 -5.24
N LEU A 6 14.73 29.93 -5.55
CA LEU A 6 15.07 28.69 -4.84
C LEU A 6 16.20 27.88 -5.49
N PHE A 7 16.79 28.39 -6.57
CA PHE A 7 17.91 27.77 -7.30
C PHE A 7 19.15 28.68 -7.30
N SER A 8 19.48 29.32 -6.17
CA SER A 8 20.74 30.05 -6.03
C SER A 8 21.81 29.14 -5.44
N ASP A 9 22.72 28.70 -6.29
CA ASP A 9 24.14 28.37 -6.06
C ASP A 9 24.56 28.19 -4.59
N GLU A 10 24.25 27.02 -4.02
CA GLU A 10 25.19 26.37 -3.12
C GLU A 10 25.97 25.37 -3.96
N GLU A 11 27.28 25.56 -4.02
CA GLU A 11 28.25 24.65 -4.62
C GLU A 11 28.02 23.23 -4.08
N VAL A 12 27.33 22.41 -4.85
CA VAL A 12 27.27 20.96 -4.63
C VAL A 12 28.66 20.43 -4.98
N SER A 13 29.56 20.48 -4.01
CA SER A 13 30.84 19.78 -4.04
C SER A 13 30.54 18.32 -4.38
N GLY A 14 31.12 17.85 -5.48
CA GLY A 14 30.87 16.53 -6.04
C GLY A 14 31.16 15.40 -5.06
N THR A 15 30.11 14.85 -4.47
CA THR A 15 30.06 13.43 -4.14
C THR A 15 29.33 12.75 -5.28
N ALA A 16 30.04 11.90 -6.02
CA ALA A 16 29.42 11.00 -6.99
C ALA A 16 28.37 10.16 -6.26
N TRP A 17 27.09 10.46 -6.49
CA TRP A 17 25.97 9.72 -5.92
C TRP A 17 25.83 8.41 -6.71
N SER A 18 26.56 7.40 -6.26
CA SER A 18 26.38 6.00 -6.63
C SER A 18 24.94 5.57 -6.37
N ALA A 19 24.50 4.56 -7.12
CA ALA A 19 23.21 3.90 -6.98
C ALA A 19 23.10 3.07 -5.67
N ASP A 20 23.57 3.61 -4.55
CA ASP A 20 23.71 2.95 -3.24
C ASP A 20 22.41 3.05 -2.41
N HIS A 21 21.28 2.73 -3.02
CA HIS A 21 20.03 2.50 -2.28
C HIS A 21 19.64 1.03 -2.22
N LEU A 22 20.45 0.15 -2.83
CA LEU A 22 20.53 -1.24 -2.41
C LEU A 22 21.37 -1.27 -1.13
N GLN A 23 20.71 -1.07 0.01
CA GLN A 23 21.34 -1.24 1.31
C GLN A 23 21.99 -2.63 1.38
N ALA A 24 23.21 -2.71 1.90
CA ALA A 24 24.00 -3.93 1.97
C ALA A 24 23.20 -5.09 2.61
N PRO A 25 23.48 -6.36 2.27
CA PRO A 25 22.72 -7.54 2.72
C PRO A 25 22.46 -7.67 4.24
N GLY A 26 23.23 -6.98 5.09
CA GLY A 26 23.04 -6.92 6.55
C GLY A 26 22.03 -5.88 7.06
N GLN A 27 21.67 -4.86 6.26
CA GLN A 27 20.80 -3.75 6.69
C GLN A 27 19.29 -4.02 6.56
N GLN A 28 18.88 -5.11 5.89
CA GLN A 28 17.47 -5.46 5.67
C GLN A 28 16.82 -6.24 6.83
N TRP A 29 17.57 -6.52 7.89
CA TRP A 29 17.07 -7.20 9.08
C TRP A 29 16.37 -6.21 10.02
N PRO A 30 15.21 -6.55 10.60
CA PRO A 30 14.54 -5.72 11.59
C PRO A 30 15.46 -5.31 12.74
N ARG A 31 15.27 -4.14 13.34
CA ARG A 31 16.05 -3.80 14.54
C ARG A 31 15.77 -4.77 15.68
N ARG A 32 14.55 -5.27 15.78
CA ARG A 32 14.15 -6.24 16.80
C ARG A 32 13.20 -7.30 16.26
N LEU A 33 13.18 -8.44 16.91
CA LEU A 33 12.24 -9.53 16.66
C LEU A 33 11.71 -10.08 17.98
N LEU A 34 10.42 -10.41 18.02
CA LEU A 34 9.75 -10.99 19.18
C LEU A 34 9.84 -12.52 19.14
N GLU A 35 10.43 -13.11 20.16
CA GLU A 35 10.28 -14.54 20.44
C GLU A 35 9.00 -14.75 21.26
N VAL A 36 7.98 -15.38 20.65
CA VAL A 36 6.64 -15.47 21.23
C VAL A 36 6.55 -16.44 22.42
N SER A 37 7.39 -17.48 22.47
CA SER A 37 7.40 -18.45 23.58
C SER A 37 7.76 -17.80 24.93
N SER A 38 8.71 -16.87 24.91
CA SER A 38 9.19 -16.15 26.09
C SER A 38 8.59 -14.74 26.22
N MET A 39 7.86 -14.28 25.20
CA MET A 39 7.42 -12.89 25.01
C MET A 39 8.58 -11.89 25.14
N THR A 40 9.74 -12.24 24.60
CA THR A 40 10.97 -11.43 24.68
C THR A 40 11.31 -10.83 23.31
N SER A 41 11.41 -9.51 23.23
CA SER A 41 11.88 -8.82 22.02
C SER A 41 13.40 -8.74 22.07
N PHE A 42 14.08 -9.35 21.10
CA PHE A 42 15.53 -9.31 21.01
C PHE A 42 15.98 -8.21 20.06
N GLU A 43 16.90 -7.37 20.50
CA GLU A 43 17.58 -6.43 19.60
C GLU A 43 18.57 -7.19 18.72
N ARG A 44 18.63 -6.80 17.45
CA ARG A 44 19.56 -7.34 16.47
C ARG A 44 20.99 -7.06 16.91
N GLN A 45 21.76 -8.12 17.07
CA GLN A 45 23.21 -8.06 17.17
C GLN A 45 23.83 -8.49 15.84
N GLU A 46 25.05 -8.05 15.58
CA GLU A 46 25.79 -8.46 14.39
C GLU A 46 27.11 -9.11 14.80
N THR A 47 27.27 -10.38 14.45
CA THR A 47 28.49 -11.15 14.74
C THR A 47 29.03 -11.67 13.42
N ALA A 48 30.22 -11.20 13.03
CA ALA A 48 30.87 -11.56 11.76
C ALA A 48 29.96 -11.36 10.52
N GLY A 49 29.18 -10.28 10.48
CA GLY A 49 28.28 -9.97 9.36
C GLY A 49 26.94 -10.72 9.37
N ILE A 50 26.66 -11.51 10.42
CA ILE A 50 25.43 -12.27 10.57
C ILE A 50 24.54 -11.59 11.61
N ALA A 51 23.28 -11.32 11.22
CA ALA A 51 22.28 -10.81 12.14
C ALA A 51 21.86 -11.91 13.13
N CYS A 52 21.94 -11.61 14.42
CA CYS A 52 21.60 -12.52 15.51
C CYS A 52 20.53 -11.89 16.41
N TYR A 53 19.57 -12.72 16.86
CA TYR A 53 18.53 -12.34 17.79
C TYR A 53 18.51 -13.36 18.93
N GLY A 54 18.97 -12.95 20.11
CA GLY A 54 19.26 -13.89 21.18
C GLY A 54 20.30 -14.92 20.74
N SER A 55 19.98 -16.21 20.85
CA SER A 55 20.85 -17.31 20.44
C SER A 55 20.72 -17.70 18.95
N GLN A 56 19.76 -17.12 18.22
CA GLN A 56 19.47 -17.54 16.85
C GLN A 56 20.14 -16.60 15.83
N SER A 57 20.92 -17.20 14.93
CA SER A 57 21.54 -16.52 13.79
C SER A 57 20.59 -16.54 12.59
N SER A 58 20.29 -15.37 12.03
CA SER A 58 19.43 -15.19 10.87
C SER A 58 18.10 -15.98 10.93
N PRO A 59 17.31 -15.83 12.02
CA PRO A 59 16.11 -16.62 12.21
C PRO A 59 15.06 -16.30 11.14
N THR A 60 14.21 -17.29 10.84
CA THR A 60 12.97 -17.03 10.12
C THR A 60 12.02 -16.23 11.01
N TYR A 61 11.28 -15.30 10.41
CA TYR A 61 10.26 -14.55 11.12
C TYR A 61 9.04 -14.30 10.24
N ASN A 62 7.90 -14.18 10.92
CA ASN A 62 6.62 -13.80 10.34
C ASN A 62 6.24 -12.38 10.77
N ILE A 63 5.30 -11.76 10.07
CA ILE A 63 4.74 -10.45 10.43
C ILE A 63 3.27 -10.61 10.80
N LEU A 64 2.86 -9.95 11.88
CA LEU A 64 1.46 -9.72 12.21
C LEU A 64 1.11 -8.25 11.89
N THR A 65 0.27 -8.02 10.88
CA THR A 65 -0.31 -6.70 10.56
C THR A 65 -1.73 -6.60 11.10
N TYR A 66 -1.99 -5.48 11.76
CA TYR A 66 -3.21 -5.17 12.50
C TYR A 66 -3.28 -3.65 12.72
N THR A 67 -4.38 -3.14 13.27
CA THR A 67 -4.50 -1.71 13.58
C THR A 67 -4.66 -1.52 15.09
N TRP A 68 -3.90 -0.59 15.67
CA TRP A 68 -3.91 -0.37 17.12
C TRP A 68 -3.87 1.12 17.53
N GLY A 69 -3.12 1.98 16.84
CA GLY A 69 -2.83 3.35 17.29
C GLY A 69 -4.05 4.24 17.59
N ARG A 70 -5.14 4.14 16.81
CA ARG A 70 -6.38 4.92 17.04
C ARG A 70 -7.21 4.42 18.23
N TRP A 71 -6.81 3.31 18.86
CA TRP A 71 -7.48 2.68 20.00
C TRP A 71 -6.62 2.68 21.26
N MET A 72 -5.52 3.44 21.29
CA MET A 72 -4.76 3.66 22.51
C MET A 72 -5.64 4.29 23.59
N SER A 73 -5.58 3.78 24.81
CA SER A 73 -6.42 4.23 25.93
C SER A 73 -5.82 3.83 27.27
N ASP A 74 -5.91 4.69 28.28
CA ASP A 74 -5.44 4.41 29.64
C ASP A 74 -6.20 3.27 30.34
N GLN A 75 -7.39 2.91 29.83
CA GLN A 75 -8.29 1.88 30.38
C GLN A 75 -7.94 0.46 29.92
N GLY A 76 -6.98 0.30 29.02
CA GLY A 76 -6.58 -0.99 28.46
C GLY A 76 -5.51 -1.72 29.27
N GLU A 77 -5.28 -2.99 28.91
CA GLU A 77 -4.15 -3.77 29.38
C GLU A 77 -3.01 -3.73 28.35
N ASN A 78 -1.78 -3.73 28.86
CA ASN A 78 -0.59 -3.91 28.05
C ASN A 78 -0.31 -5.38 27.77
N VAL A 79 0.22 -5.66 26.59
CA VAL A 79 0.90 -6.94 26.37
C VAL A 79 2.30 -6.85 26.98
N CYS A 80 2.59 -7.74 27.92
CA CYS A 80 3.87 -7.78 28.59
C CYS A 80 4.95 -8.30 27.63
N VAL A 81 5.76 -7.39 27.11
CA VAL A 81 6.93 -7.70 26.27
C VAL A 81 8.19 -7.46 27.09
N ARG A 82 9.06 -8.47 27.14
CA ARG A 82 10.33 -8.41 27.87
C ARG A 82 11.44 -7.84 26.98
N ASN A 83 12.48 -7.33 27.65
CA ASN A 83 13.72 -6.84 27.04
C ASN A 83 13.54 -5.58 26.16
N ILE A 84 12.49 -4.78 26.38
CA ILE A 84 12.31 -3.46 25.77
C ILE A 84 12.38 -2.37 26.84
N SER A 85 12.79 -1.15 26.46
CA SER A 85 12.90 0.01 27.35
C SER A 85 11.65 0.88 27.40
N TRP A 86 10.66 0.62 26.54
CA TRP A 86 9.41 1.36 26.46
C TRP A 86 8.22 0.52 26.96
N GLU A 87 7.13 1.21 27.33
CA GLU A 87 5.85 0.57 27.65
C GLU A 87 5.12 0.25 26.32
N THR A 88 4.60 -0.97 26.19
CA THR A 88 3.68 -1.28 25.08
C THR A 88 2.37 -0.50 25.25
N PRO A 89 1.67 -0.15 24.16
CA PRO A 89 0.46 0.65 24.27
C PRO A 89 -0.69 -0.14 24.91
N ARG A 90 -1.45 0.53 25.78
CA ARG A 90 -2.73 0.04 26.29
C ARG A 90 -3.79 0.22 25.24
N ILE A 91 -4.50 -0.85 24.89
CA ILE A 91 -5.53 -0.83 23.85
C ILE A 91 -6.91 -0.92 24.49
N LEU A 92 -7.85 -0.12 23.99
CA LEU A 92 -9.25 -0.16 24.42
C LEU A 92 -9.80 -1.59 24.29
N PRO A 93 -10.31 -2.22 25.38
CA PRO A 93 -10.77 -3.61 25.34
C PRO A 93 -11.89 -3.90 24.33
N ALA A 94 -12.68 -2.87 23.97
CA ALA A 94 -13.70 -2.96 22.94
C ALA A 94 -13.15 -3.22 21.52
N HIS A 95 -11.85 -3.01 21.30
CA HIS A 95 -11.18 -3.30 20.03
C HIS A 95 -10.55 -4.70 20.04
N PHE A 96 -9.61 -4.94 20.94
CA PHE A 96 -9.13 -6.27 21.30
C PHE A 96 -8.41 -6.23 22.66
N SER A 97 -8.35 -7.39 23.33
CA SER A 97 -7.62 -7.59 24.58
C SER A 97 -6.17 -8.01 24.36
N SER A 98 -5.33 -7.80 25.39
CA SER A 98 -3.96 -8.32 25.49
C SER A 98 -3.90 -9.83 25.17
N LYS A 99 -4.82 -10.61 25.73
CA LYS A 99 -4.94 -12.06 25.52
C LYS A 99 -5.28 -12.44 24.08
N GLN A 100 -6.13 -11.67 23.41
CA GLN A 100 -6.42 -11.89 21.99
C GLN A 100 -5.17 -11.64 21.14
N LEU A 101 -4.41 -10.57 21.41
CA LEU A 101 -3.16 -10.31 20.71
C LEU A 101 -2.13 -11.42 20.96
N GLU A 102 -1.95 -11.90 22.19
CA GLU A 102 -1.08 -13.05 22.47
C GLU A 102 -1.51 -14.31 21.73
N THR A 103 -2.81 -14.53 21.58
CA THR A 103 -3.35 -15.68 20.81
C THR A 103 -2.99 -15.54 19.33
N ALA A 104 -3.13 -14.35 18.76
CA ALA A 104 -2.69 -14.06 17.40
C ALA A 104 -1.18 -14.25 17.23
N LEU A 105 -0.37 -13.75 18.16
CA LEU A 105 1.08 -13.93 18.13
C LEU A 105 1.48 -15.42 18.16
N ARG A 106 0.85 -16.24 19.00
CA ARG A 106 1.10 -17.69 19.03
C ARG A 106 0.71 -18.37 17.71
N CYS A 107 -0.42 -17.98 17.11
CA CYS A 107 -0.83 -18.49 15.80
C CYS A 107 0.20 -18.14 14.71
N VAL A 108 0.64 -16.88 14.68
CA VAL A 108 1.59 -16.36 13.69
C VAL A 108 2.98 -16.97 13.86
N ALA A 109 3.45 -17.17 15.09
CA ALA A 109 4.73 -17.82 15.37
C ALA A 109 4.76 -19.29 14.93
N GLY A 110 3.61 -19.99 14.97
CA GLY A 110 3.51 -21.40 14.61
C GLY A 110 4.52 -22.26 15.40
N ASN A 111 5.39 -22.98 14.68
CA ASN A 111 6.39 -23.88 15.26
C ASN A 111 7.67 -23.18 15.75
N GLY A 112 7.56 -21.95 16.27
CA GLY A 112 8.69 -21.23 16.88
C GLY A 112 9.40 -20.22 15.98
N ALA A 113 8.73 -19.73 14.94
CA ALA A 113 9.23 -18.56 14.20
C ALA A 113 9.19 -17.32 15.09
N PHE A 114 10.15 -16.41 14.88
CA PHE A 114 10.06 -15.07 15.45
C PHE A 114 8.89 -14.31 14.81
N VAL A 115 8.41 -13.28 15.50
CA VAL A 115 7.38 -12.38 14.97
C VAL A 115 7.90 -10.95 14.98
N TRP A 116 7.71 -10.26 13.87
CA TRP A 116 7.82 -8.81 13.82
C TRP A 116 6.44 -8.19 13.96
N ILE A 117 6.31 -7.26 14.90
CA ILE A 117 5.07 -6.55 15.23
C ILE A 117 5.44 -5.17 15.79
N ASP A 118 4.74 -4.13 15.33
CA ASP A 118 5.06 -2.72 15.62
C ASP A 118 5.35 -2.44 17.09
N ILE A 119 4.43 -2.85 17.98
CA ILE A 119 4.48 -2.47 19.40
C ILE A 119 5.64 -3.12 20.17
N ALA A 120 6.15 -4.25 19.67
CA ALA A 120 7.22 -5.01 20.32
C ALA A 120 8.58 -4.82 19.63
N CYS A 121 8.58 -4.41 18.36
CA CYS A 121 9.79 -4.32 17.53
C CYS A 121 10.23 -2.89 17.22
N ILE A 122 9.35 -1.92 17.40
CA ILE A 122 9.62 -0.49 17.19
C ILE A 122 9.46 0.22 18.53
N ASP A 123 10.47 0.99 18.92
CA ASP A 123 10.32 1.93 20.03
C ASP A 123 9.35 3.04 19.60
N GLN A 124 8.15 3.04 20.17
CA GLN A 124 7.11 4.00 19.80
C GLN A 124 7.33 5.39 20.43
N ALA A 125 8.23 5.50 21.42
CA ALA A 125 8.51 6.73 22.15
C ALA A 125 9.71 7.49 21.55
N ASP A 126 10.69 6.80 20.97
CA ASP A 126 11.85 7.42 20.32
C ASP A 126 11.58 7.65 18.82
N GLY A 127 11.33 8.91 18.46
CA GLY A 127 11.05 9.31 17.08
C GLY A 127 12.16 9.01 16.08
N LEU A 128 13.43 9.04 16.49
CA LEU A 128 14.56 8.72 15.60
C LEU A 128 14.61 7.22 15.34
N VAL A 129 14.50 6.40 16.39
CA VAL A 129 14.48 4.93 16.27
C VAL A 129 13.27 4.47 15.47
N LYS A 130 12.10 5.06 15.73
CA LYS A 130 10.86 4.82 15.00
C LYS A 130 11.02 5.16 13.52
N GLY A 131 11.50 6.36 13.20
CA GLY A 131 11.71 6.82 11.82
C GLY A 131 12.67 5.93 11.04
N ASP A 132 13.75 5.51 11.69
CA ASP A 132 14.73 4.58 11.11
C ASP A 132 14.12 3.20 10.79
N GLU A 133 13.30 2.65 11.69
CA GLU A 133 12.67 1.34 11.49
C GLU A 133 11.55 1.39 10.44
N ILE A 134 10.73 2.45 10.44
CA ILE A 134 9.79 2.76 9.34
C ILE A 134 10.56 2.88 8.01
N GLY A 135 11.73 3.51 8.06
CA GLY A 135 12.71 3.60 6.96
C GLY A 135 13.07 2.26 6.31
N ARG A 136 13.00 1.16 7.08
CA ARG A 136 13.37 -0.21 6.68
C ARG A 136 12.17 -1.11 6.39
N GLN A 137 10.94 -0.63 6.59
CA GLN A 137 9.74 -1.47 6.58
C GLN A 137 9.57 -2.28 5.28
N ALA A 138 9.90 -1.71 4.12
CA ALA A 138 9.85 -2.44 2.86
C ALA A 138 10.77 -3.68 2.85
N GLY A 139 12.02 -3.55 3.33
CA GLY A 139 12.97 -4.66 3.42
C GLY A 139 12.56 -5.68 4.49
N ILE A 140 12.00 -5.22 5.61
CA ILE A 140 11.46 -6.08 6.66
C ILE A 140 10.32 -6.96 6.13
N PHE A 141 9.39 -6.37 5.38
CA PHE A 141 8.27 -7.10 4.78
C PHE A 141 8.71 -8.04 3.65
N GLU A 142 9.67 -7.62 2.82
CA GLU A 142 10.24 -8.46 1.76
C GLU A 142 10.88 -9.73 2.32
N LYS A 143 11.60 -9.60 3.43
CA LYS A 143 12.39 -10.69 4.03
C LYS A 143 11.58 -11.65 4.90
N ALA A 144 10.43 -11.23 5.43
CA ALA A 144 9.57 -12.08 6.25
C ALA A 144 9.12 -13.33 5.49
N ASP A 145 9.04 -14.48 6.17
CA ASP A 145 8.56 -15.72 5.55
C ASP A 145 7.06 -15.60 5.20
N GLN A 146 6.23 -15.25 6.19
CA GLN A 146 4.80 -15.02 6.01
C GLN A 146 4.34 -13.71 6.66
N VAL A 147 3.29 -13.11 6.10
CA VAL A 147 2.56 -11.99 6.68
C VAL A 147 1.14 -12.42 6.98
N PHE A 148 0.61 -11.97 8.11
CA PHE A 148 -0.74 -12.29 8.57
C PHE A 148 -1.54 -11.01 8.80
N VAL A 149 -2.68 -10.91 8.12
CA VAL A 149 -3.66 -9.82 8.25
C VAL A 149 -4.68 -10.22 9.31
N TRP A 150 -4.58 -9.62 10.48
CA TRP A 150 -5.48 -9.92 11.58
C TRP A 150 -6.65 -8.93 11.64
N LEU A 151 -7.84 -9.46 11.31
CA LEU A 151 -9.10 -8.73 11.38
C LEU A 151 -9.64 -8.84 12.80
N THR A 152 -9.51 -7.78 13.58
CA THR A 152 -9.73 -7.82 15.04
C THR A 152 -11.21 -7.80 15.41
N THR A 153 -12.11 -7.55 14.47
CA THR A 153 -13.55 -7.38 14.73
C THR A 153 -14.45 -8.42 14.07
N ILE A 154 -13.88 -9.33 13.26
CA ILE A 154 -14.65 -10.30 12.48
C ILE A 154 -14.39 -11.72 13.01
N PRO A 155 -15.38 -12.37 13.65
CA PRO A 155 -15.29 -13.76 14.12
C PRO A 155 -15.03 -14.77 13.00
N ALA A 156 -14.46 -15.93 13.33
CA ALA A 156 -14.02 -16.93 12.36
C ALA A 156 -15.12 -17.44 11.42
N LEU A 157 -16.30 -17.77 11.97
CA LEU A 157 -17.42 -18.25 11.18
C LEU A 157 -17.94 -17.18 10.21
N GLU A 158 -18.10 -15.95 10.73
CA GLU A 158 -18.54 -14.80 9.94
C GLU A 158 -17.53 -14.45 8.84
N LEU A 159 -16.22 -14.50 9.14
CA LEU A 159 -15.18 -14.30 8.13
C LEU A 159 -15.28 -15.34 7.01
N GLN A 160 -15.47 -16.63 7.34
CA GLN A 160 -15.60 -17.67 6.33
C GLN A 160 -16.84 -17.46 5.44
N GLU A 161 -17.98 -17.09 6.03
CA GLU A 161 -19.21 -16.77 5.30
C GLU A 161 -19.04 -15.55 4.39
N LEU A 162 -18.36 -14.50 4.86
CA LEU A 162 -18.04 -13.31 4.06
C LEU A 162 -17.18 -13.67 2.84
N LEU A 163 -16.14 -14.48 3.03
CA LEU A 163 -15.28 -14.91 1.93
C LEU A 163 -16.02 -15.81 0.93
N ASN A 164 -16.92 -16.67 1.40
CA ASN A 164 -17.81 -17.47 0.55
C ASN A 164 -18.66 -16.55 -0.35
N ARG A 165 -19.33 -15.56 0.24
CA ARG A 165 -20.15 -14.60 -0.52
C ARG A 165 -19.32 -13.78 -1.50
N LEU A 166 -18.17 -13.26 -1.07
CA LEU A 166 -17.29 -12.47 -1.95
C LEU A 166 -16.78 -13.27 -3.15
N ALA A 167 -16.49 -14.55 -2.97
CA ALA A 167 -16.13 -15.45 -4.04
C ALA A 167 -17.27 -15.70 -5.04
N GLU A 168 -18.52 -15.82 -4.56
CA GLU A 168 -19.71 -15.89 -5.42
C GLU A 168 -19.90 -14.59 -6.20
N GLN A 169 -19.74 -13.43 -5.54
CA GLN A 169 -19.84 -12.14 -6.21
C GLN A 169 -18.76 -11.97 -7.29
N HIS A 170 -17.55 -12.44 -7.02
CA HIS A 170 -16.47 -12.44 -8.00
C HIS A 170 -16.83 -13.28 -9.23
N LYS A 171 -17.31 -14.52 -9.05
CA LYS A 171 -17.80 -15.37 -10.15
C LYS A 171 -18.92 -14.71 -10.95
N PHE A 172 -19.88 -14.08 -10.27
CA PHE A 172 -20.95 -13.33 -10.94
C PHE A 172 -20.38 -12.22 -11.83
N CYS A 173 -19.44 -11.43 -11.30
CA CYS A 173 -18.78 -10.35 -12.06
C CYS A 173 -17.94 -10.89 -13.23
N GLU A 174 -17.26 -12.02 -13.07
CA GLU A 174 -16.53 -12.68 -14.17
C GLU A 174 -17.47 -13.15 -15.29
N ASN A 175 -18.63 -13.72 -14.96
CA ASN A 175 -19.61 -14.17 -15.96
C ASN A 175 -20.20 -12.98 -16.73
N LEU A 176 -20.51 -11.90 -16.02
CA LEU A 176 -20.98 -10.65 -16.60
C LEU A 176 -19.94 -10.03 -17.54
N ALA A 177 -18.67 -10.03 -17.13
CA ALA A 177 -17.57 -9.51 -17.95
C ALA A 177 -17.36 -10.33 -19.23
N ASN A 178 -17.50 -11.65 -19.14
CA ASN A 178 -17.30 -12.58 -20.25
C ASN A 178 -18.52 -12.73 -21.18
N LEU A 179 -19.58 -11.93 -21.00
CA LEU A 179 -20.80 -11.99 -21.82
C LEU A 179 -21.46 -13.39 -21.84
N LYS A 180 -21.20 -14.22 -20.82
CA LYS A 180 -21.75 -15.58 -20.79
C LYS A 180 -23.25 -15.55 -20.53
N ASP A 181 -23.67 -14.65 -19.64
CA ASP A 181 -25.07 -14.47 -19.23
C ASP A 181 -25.38 -12.99 -19.07
N PHE A 182 -26.51 -12.53 -19.61
CA PHE A 182 -27.07 -11.22 -19.29
C PHE A 182 -28.03 -11.37 -18.10
N PRO A 183 -27.66 -10.89 -16.90
CA PRO A 183 -28.52 -11.02 -15.74
C PRO A 183 -29.77 -10.15 -15.90
N SER A 184 -30.89 -10.61 -15.37
CA SER A 184 -32.09 -9.78 -15.21
C SER A 184 -31.87 -8.68 -14.17
N ASP A 185 -32.69 -7.64 -14.21
CA ASP A 185 -32.64 -6.56 -13.21
C ASP A 185 -32.74 -7.08 -11.78
N GLY A 186 -33.62 -8.06 -11.53
CA GLY A 186 -33.75 -8.69 -10.21
C GLY A 186 -32.50 -9.46 -9.77
N GLN A 187 -31.76 -10.09 -10.70
CA GLN A 187 -30.48 -10.73 -10.39
C GLN A 187 -29.39 -9.69 -10.08
N LEU A 188 -29.37 -8.57 -10.80
CA LEU A 188 -28.44 -7.46 -10.54
C LEU A 188 -28.72 -6.79 -9.19
N GLU A 189 -29.99 -6.59 -8.83
CA GLU A 189 -30.38 -6.03 -7.54
C GLU A 189 -30.01 -6.95 -6.37
N ALA A 190 -30.29 -8.25 -6.50
CA ALA A 190 -29.91 -9.24 -5.51
C ALA A 190 -28.38 -9.31 -5.33
N TRP A 191 -27.64 -9.30 -6.44
CA TRP A 191 -26.17 -9.21 -6.43
C TRP A 191 -25.69 -7.94 -5.74
N ALA A 192 -26.18 -6.77 -6.15
CA ALA A 192 -25.75 -5.48 -5.63
C ALA A 192 -26.01 -5.37 -4.12
N SER A 193 -27.17 -5.87 -3.65
CA SER A 193 -27.51 -5.93 -2.23
C SER A 193 -26.55 -6.82 -1.45
N SER A 194 -26.32 -8.06 -1.91
CA SER A 194 -25.43 -9.03 -1.24
C SER A 194 -23.97 -8.58 -1.23
N ALA A 195 -23.50 -7.99 -2.34
CA ALA A 195 -22.16 -7.43 -2.46
C ALA A 195 -21.98 -6.21 -1.55
N ASN A 196 -22.99 -5.32 -1.46
CA ASN A 196 -22.96 -4.19 -0.52
C ASN A 196 -22.84 -4.66 0.92
N ASP A 197 -23.67 -5.62 1.35
CA ASP A 197 -23.64 -6.13 2.71
C ASP A 197 -22.28 -6.76 3.04
N SER A 198 -21.80 -7.66 2.18
CA SER A 198 -20.52 -8.36 2.37
C SER A 198 -19.34 -7.37 2.41
N CYS A 199 -19.31 -6.39 1.50
CA CYS A 199 -18.26 -5.37 1.49
C CYS A 199 -18.37 -4.42 2.68
N SER A 200 -19.59 -4.03 3.08
CA SER A 200 -19.83 -3.18 4.26
C SER A 200 -19.25 -3.82 5.50
N LYS A 201 -19.57 -5.10 5.69
CA LYS A 201 -19.20 -5.85 6.89
C LYS A 201 -17.72 -6.24 6.92
N LEU A 202 -17.12 -6.58 5.79
CA LEU A 202 -15.68 -6.83 5.74
C LEU A 202 -14.88 -5.53 5.97
N LEU A 203 -15.26 -4.45 5.28
CA LEU A 203 -14.53 -3.18 5.31
C LEU A 203 -14.80 -2.32 6.55
N SER A 204 -15.74 -2.74 7.41
CA SER A 204 -15.90 -2.12 8.73
C SER A 204 -14.77 -2.49 9.69
N ASP A 205 -14.00 -3.55 9.41
CA ASP A 205 -12.84 -3.88 10.22
C ASP A 205 -11.80 -2.74 10.17
N PRO A 206 -11.28 -2.30 11.32
CA PRO A 206 -10.25 -1.27 11.44
C PRO A 206 -9.07 -1.39 10.50
N TRP A 207 -8.68 -2.62 10.13
CA TRP A 207 -7.59 -2.87 9.20
C TRP A 207 -7.81 -2.18 7.84
N PHE A 208 -9.04 -2.14 7.33
CA PHE A 208 -9.33 -1.49 6.03
C PHE A 208 -9.47 0.03 6.10
N SER A 209 -9.36 0.63 7.28
CA SER A 209 -9.35 2.09 7.41
C SER A 209 -7.98 2.65 7.78
N SER A 210 -7.02 1.81 8.16
CA SER A 210 -5.66 2.26 8.49
C SER A 210 -4.85 2.63 7.25
N LEU A 211 -4.04 3.68 7.36
CA LEU A 211 -3.12 4.10 6.30
C LEU A 211 -1.91 3.15 6.23
N TRP A 212 -1.35 2.80 7.38
CA TRP A 212 -0.21 1.88 7.50
C TRP A 212 -0.53 0.51 6.89
N THR A 213 -1.72 -0.02 7.13
CA THR A 213 -2.12 -1.32 6.55
C THR A 213 -2.30 -1.27 5.03
N LEU A 214 -2.56 -0.10 4.43
CA LEU A 214 -2.61 0.04 2.97
C LEU A 214 -1.20 -0.11 2.36
N GLN A 215 -0.19 0.45 3.01
CA GLN A 215 1.21 0.26 2.63
C GLN A 215 1.61 -1.20 2.78
N GLU A 216 1.29 -1.82 3.90
CA GLU A 216 1.62 -3.23 4.17
C GLU A 216 0.94 -4.17 3.17
N ALA A 217 -0.32 -3.86 2.80
CA ALA A 217 -1.06 -4.55 1.75
C ALA A 217 -0.37 -4.49 0.38
N TYR A 218 0.21 -3.33 0.04
CA TYR A 218 1.01 -3.16 -1.17
C TYR A 218 2.29 -3.99 -1.13
N LEU A 219 2.97 -4.03 0.02
CA LEU A 219 4.22 -4.78 0.19
C LEU A 219 4.01 -6.30 0.13
N ARG A 220 2.92 -6.82 0.71
CA ARG A 220 2.67 -8.27 0.86
C ARG A 220 1.22 -8.66 0.54
N HIS A 221 0.94 -8.73 -0.77
CA HIS A 221 -0.33 -9.22 -1.32
C HIS A 221 -0.65 -10.67 -0.92
N ASP A 222 0.37 -11.46 -0.55
CA ASP A 222 0.25 -12.84 -0.10
C ASP A 222 -0.06 -12.97 1.40
N GLY A 223 -0.40 -11.88 2.08
CA GLY A 223 -0.79 -11.90 3.49
C GLY A 223 -1.97 -12.84 3.77
N ILE A 224 -1.82 -13.72 4.77
CA ILE A 224 -2.85 -14.68 5.19
C ILE A 224 -3.88 -13.96 6.06
N ILE A 225 -5.17 -14.10 5.74
CA ILE A 225 -6.24 -13.44 6.48
C ILE A 225 -6.62 -14.29 7.70
N LEU A 226 -6.59 -13.66 8.87
CA LEU A 226 -6.98 -14.22 10.16
C LEU A 226 -8.24 -13.54 10.70
N SER A 227 -9.11 -14.33 11.33
CA SER A 227 -10.26 -13.83 12.10
C SER A 227 -9.85 -13.21 13.43
N GLN A 228 -10.82 -12.67 14.16
CA GLN A 228 -10.63 -12.12 15.50
C GLN A 228 -9.96 -13.12 16.47
N GLU A 229 -10.30 -14.40 16.37
CA GLU A 229 -9.73 -15.50 17.16
C GLU A 229 -8.39 -16.01 16.62
N ALA A 230 -7.81 -15.30 15.66
CA ALA A 230 -6.59 -15.65 14.95
C ALA A 230 -6.67 -16.97 14.16
N LEU A 231 -7.85 -17.32 13.67
CA LEU A 231 -8.03 -18.50 12.82
C LEU A 231 -7.94 -18.10 11.35
N SER A 232 -7.14 -18.85 10.58
CA SER A 232 -7.02 -18.61 9.15
C SER A 232 -8.26 -19.13 8.42
N ALA A 233 -8.95 -18.24 7.70
CA ALA A 233 -10.05 -18.64 6.85
C ALA A 233 -9.56 -19.33 5.56
N GLN A 234 -10.42 -20.12 4.93
CA GLN A 234 -10.14 -20.83 3.68
C GLN A 234 -10.69 -20.05 2.48
N TRP A 235 -9.97 -20.08 1.36
CA TRP A 235 -10.50 -19.52 0.11
C TRP A 235 -11.42 -20.54 -0.58
N PRO A 236 -12.72 -20.24 -0.74
CA PRO A 236 -13.72 -21.20 -1.21
C PRO A 236 -13.53 -21.64 -2.67
N LEU A 237 -12.95 -20.79 -3.52
CA LEU A 237 -12.72 -21.12 -4.94
C LEU A 237 -11.46 -21.93 -5.18
N SER A 238 -10.68 -22.20 -4.12
CA SER A 238 -9.46 -22.98 -4.25
C SER A 238 -9.77 -24.47 -4.31
N GLN A 239 -9.40 -25.11 -5.43
CA GLN A 239 -9.43 -26.57 -5.55
C GLN A 239 -8.59 -27.28 -4.47
N PHE A 240 -7.54 -26.60 -3.97
CA PHE A 240 -6.62 -27.13 -2.96
C PHE A 240 -6.97 -26.77 -1.51
N LYS A 241 -8.15 -26.18 -1.25
CA LYS A 241 -8.54 -25.70 0.10
C LYS A 241 -7.42 -24.94 0.81
N ARG A 242 -6.84 -23.95 0.13
CA ARG A 242 -5.77 -23.12 0.71
C ARG A 242 -6.36 -22.01 1.59
N LYS A 243 -5.53 -21.49 2.48
CA LYS A 243 -5.82 -20.28 3.26
C LYS A 243 -6.17 -19.09 2.34
N ALA A 244 -7.12 -18.27 2.79
CA ALA A 244 -7.47 -17.02 2.15
C ALA A 244 -6.32 -16.02 2.27
N LEU A 245 -5.98 -15.39 1.15
CA LEU A 245 -4.89 -14.43 1.03
C LEU A 245 -5.46 -13.07 0.66
N LEU A 246 -4.74 -12.01 1.02
CA LEU A 246 -5.13 -10.64 0.69
C LEU A 246 -5.30 -10.42 -0.82
N LYS A 247 -4.48 -11.06 -1.66
CA LYS A 247 -4.61 -11.02 -3.13
C LYS A 247 -5.95 -11.52 -3.63
N ASP A 248 -6.63 -12.39 -2.88
CA ASP A 248 -7.96 -12.88 -3.25
C ASP A 248 -8.98 -11.74 -3.16
N LEU A 249 -8.93 -10.97 -2.06
CA LEU A 249 -9.78 -9.78 -1.89
C LEU A 249 -9.45 -8.71 -2.94
N ILE A 250 -8.16 -8.45 -3.18
CA ILE A 250 -7.70 -7.50 -4.19
C ILE A 250 -8.27 -7.86 -5.57
N TRP A 251 -8.22 -9.13 -5.95
CA TRP A 251 -8.78 -9.59 -7.21
C TRP A 251 -10.31 -9.49 -7.23
N CYS A 252 -11.00 -9.95 -6.18
CA CYS A 252 -12.46 -9.83 -6.10
C CYS A 252 -12.93 -8.39 -6.30
N PHE A 253 -12.31 -7.46 -5.59
CA PHE A 253 -12.67 -6.04 -5.63
C PHE A 253 -12.30 -5.37 -6.96
N HIS A 254 -11.16 -5.74 -7.56
CA HIS A 254 -10.80 -5.30 -8.91
C HIS A 254 -11.82 -5.78 -9.96
N THR A 255 -12.24 -7.04 -9.90
CA THR A 255 -13.26 -7.59 -10.80
C THR A 255 -14.62 -6.92 -10.61
N MET A 256 -15.03 -6.61 -9.37
CA MET A 256 -16.27 -5.86 -9.10
C MET A 256 -16.26 -4.47 -9.75
N LEU A 257 -15.16 -3.72 -9.62
CA LEU A 257 -15.04 -2.42 -10.28
C LEU A 257 -15.07 -2.54 -11.81
N SER A 258 -14.38 -3.54 -12.35
CA SER A 258 -14.34 -3.77 -13.80
C SER A 258 -15.72 -4.15 -14.35
N ALA A 259 -16.51 -4.91 -13.59
CA ALA A 259 -17.89 -5.25 -13.95
C ALA A 259 -18.81 -4.02 -13.96
N TRP A 260 -18.66 -3.12 -12.98
CA TRP A 260 -19.39 -1.85 -12.95
C TRP A 260 -19.10 -0.98 -14.18
N GLU A 261 -17.83 -0.79 -14.53
CA GLU A 261 -17.42 0.00 -15.70
C GLU A 261 -18.08 -0.54 -16.98
N GLN A 262 -18.20 -1.86 -17.10
CA GLN A 262 -18.90 -2.50 -18.21
C GLN A 262 -20.42 -2.30 -18.18
N LEU A 263 -21.05 -2.38 -17.01
CA LEU A 263 -22.49 -2.11 -16.86
C LEU A 263 -22.84 -0.67 -17.28
N LEU A 264 -22.00 0.30 -16.87
CA LEU A 264 -22.13 1.70 -17.28
C LEU A 264 -21.94 1.87 -18.79
N ALA A 265 -20.85 1.32 -19.34
CA ALA A 265 -20.54 1.45 -20.77
C ALA A 265 -21.66 0.89 -21.67
N ARG A 266 -22.33 -0.17 -21.21
CA ARG A 266 -23.44 -0.80 -21.92
C ARG A 266 -24.81 -0.21 -21.61
N ARG A 267 -24.88 0.77 -20.70
CA ARG A 267 -26.15 1.40 -20.25
C ARG A 267 -27.16 0.40 -19.70
N ILE A 268 -26.70 -0.70 -19.09
CA ILE A 268 -27.56 -1.79 -18.57
C ILE A 268 -28.29 -1.38 -17.29
N LEU A 269 -27.83 -0.32 -16.61
CA LEU A 269 -28.43 0.16 -15.37
C LEU A 269 -29.67 1.00 -15.70
N HIS A 270 -30.83 0.33 -15.80
CA HIS A 270 -32.08 0.95 -16.21
C HIS A 270 -32.94 1.50 -15.05
N GLY A 271 -32.50 1.35 -13.78
CA GLY A 271 -33.22 1.81 -12.59
C GLY A 271 -32.40 2.69 -11.65
N SER A 272 -33.03 3.72 -11.07
CA SER A 272 -32.37 4.66 -10.14
C SER A 272 -31.88 3.99 -8.87
N GLN A 273 -32.64 3.02 -8.34
CA GLN A 273 -32.28 2.27 -7.14
C GLN A 273 -31.06 1.37 -7.36
N LEU A 274 -31.08 0.54 -8.41
CA LEU A 274 -29.94 -0.30 -8.77
C LEU A 274 -28.68 0.53 -9.04
N HIS A 275 -28.82 1.62 -9.80
CA HIS A 275 -27.70 2.54 -10.05
C HIS A 275 -27.12 3.10 -8.74
N SER A 276 -27.98 3.51 -7.80
CA SER A 276 -27.55 3.99 -6.48
C SER A 276 -26.85 2.89 -5.66
N GLN A 277 -27.41 1.68 -5.61
CA GLN A 277 -26.83 0.56 -4.87
C GLN A 277 -25.45 0.18 -5.42
N VAL A 278 -25.30 0.07 -6.73
CA VAL A 278 -24.00 -0.28 -7.32
C VAL A 278 -23.02 0.90 -7.20
N GLY A 279 -23.48 2.14 -7.30
CA GLY A 279 -22.66 3.32 -7.03
C GLY A 279 -22.08 3.32 -5.60
N GLN A 280 -22.89 3.01 -4.59
CA GLN A 280 -22.43 2.89 -3.20
C GLN A 280 -21.40 1.76 -3.02
N LEU A 281 -21.65 0.60 -3.66
CA LEU A 281 -20.71 -0.52 -3.65
C LEU A 281 -19.36 -0.11 -4.24
N VAL A 282 -19.38 0.51 -5.42
CA VAL A 282 -18.19 0.97 -6.14
C VAL A 282 -17.42 1.98 -5.31
N GLN A 283 -18.11 2.96 -4.72
CA GLN A 283 -17.49 3.94 -3.84
C GLN A 283 -16.78 3.25 -2.67
N ARG A 284 -17.46 2.34 -1.97
CA ARG A 284 -16.89 1.62 -0.83
C ARG A 284 -15.67 0.77 -1.22
N VAL A 285 -15.76 0.07 -2.35
CA VAL A 285 -14.66 -0.74 -2.89
C VAL A 285 -13.47 0.14 -3.29
N LEU A 286 -13.70 1.30 -3.91
CA LEU A 286 -12.65 2.28 -4.23
C LEU A 286 -12.00 2.88 -2.97
N GLU A 287 -12.80 3.26 -1.99
CA GLU A 287 -12.34 3.83 -0.71
C GLU A 287 -11.51 2.84 0.11
N SER A 288 -11.77 1.54 -0.06
CA SER A 288 -10.90 0.50 0.50
C SER A 288 -9.48 0.55 -0.06
N GLY A 289 -9.25 1.10 -1.26
CA GLY A 289 -7.95 1.14 -1.91
C GLY A 289 -7.44 -0.22 -2.43
N LEU A 290 -8.02 -1.35 -2.04
CA LEU A 290 -7.59 -2.69 -2.45
C LEU A 290 -7.56 -2.91 -3.97
N PRO A 291 -8.54 -2.45 -4.77
CA PRO A 291 -8.49 -2.63 -6.23
C PRO A 291 -7.24 -2.03 -6.87
N THR A 292 -6.71 -0.94 -6.32
CA THR A 292 -5.53 -0.25 -6.89
C THR A 292 -4.23 -1.02 -6.65
N LEU A 293 -4.22 -1.91 -5.66
CA LEU A 293 -3.09 -2.78 -5.39
C LEU A 293 -2.86 -3.76 -6.55
N HIS A 294 -3.93 -4.17 -7.25
CA HIS A 294 -3.86 -5.02 -8.43
C HIS A 294 -2.97 -4.43 -9.55
N ASP A 295 -2.92 -3.10 -9.67
CA ASP A 295 -2.11 -2.43 -10.68
C ASP A 295 -0.61 -2.54 -10.39
N GLY A 296 -0.22 -2.72 -9.12
CA GLY A 296 1.16 -2.63 -8.66
C GLY A 296 1.78 -1.23 -8.76
N ASN A 297 0.97 -0.20 -9.01
CA ASN A 297 1.45 1.17 -9.20
C ASN A 297 1.40 1.98 -7.90
N PRO A 298 2.55 2.40 -7.34
CA PRO A 298 2.58 3.11 -6.06
C PRO A 298 1.90 4.49 -6.13
N VAL A 299 1.83 5.12 -7.30
CA VAL A 299 1.10 6.38 -7.49
C VAL A 299 -0.40 6.17 -7.34
N SER A 300 -0.94 5.05 -7.84
CA SER A 300 -2.35 4.70 -7.65
C SER A 300 -2.67 4.52 -6.17
N VAL A 301 -1.79 3.84 -5.42
CA VAL A 301 -1.94 3.62 -3.98
C VAL A 301 -1.90 4.94 -3.21
N TYR A 302 -0.98 5.84 -3.54
CA TYR A 302 -0.92 7.17 -2.93
C TYR A 302 -2.21 7.98 -3.17
N GLY A 303 -2.80 7.85 -4.36
CA GLY A 303 -4.07 8.49 -4.67
C GLY A 303 -5.25 7.99 -3.82
N VAL A 304 -5.32 6.70 -3.50
CA VAL A 304 -6.40 6.16 -2.64
C VAL A 304 -6.09 6.24 -1.15
N ALA A 305 -4.85 6.55 -0.78
CA ALA A 305 -4.45 6.79 0.61
C ALA A 305 -5.25 7.93 1.27
N CYS A 306 -5.83 8.86 0.49
CA CYS A 306 -6.72 9.91 1.02
C CYS A 306 -7.93 9.34 1.79
N PHE A 307 -8.42 8.15 1.42
CA PHE A 307 -9.59 7.52 2.05
C PHE A 307 -9.26 6.81 3.36
N ARG A 308 -7.97 6.58 3.65
CA ARG A 308 -7.52 5.98 4.90
C ARG A 308 -7.44 7.02 6.02
N ARG A 309 -7.44 6.56 7.27
CA ARG A 309 -7.41 7.38 8.48
C ARG A 309 -6.05 7.22 9.17
N PRO A 310 -5.15 8.21 9.06
CA PRO A 310 -3.94 8.23 9.86
C PRO A 310 -4.23 8.61 11.31
N LEU A 311 -3.26 8.43 12.19
CA LEU A 311 -3.28 9.02 13.53
C LEU A 311 -2.73 10.46 13.45
N GLU A 312 -1.58 10.62 12.81
CA GLU A 312 -0.92 11.91 12.62
C GLU A 312 -1.09 12.43 11.20
N THR A 313 -1.14 13.76 11.03
CA THR A 313 -1.32 14.36 9.70
C THR A 313 -0.13 14.06 8.77
N LEU A 314 1.09 13.95 9.32
CA LEU A 314 2.31 13.65 8.56
C LEU A 314 2.36 12.21 8.03
N ASP A 315 1.66 11.26 8.68
CA ASP A 315 1.55 9.86 8.22
C ASP A 315 1.04 9.78 6.78
N ARG A 316 0.28 10.79 6.31
CA ARG A 316 -0.18 10.90 4.91
C ARG A 316 0.94 10.77 3.88
N VAL A 317 2.18 11.08 4.24
CA VAL A 317 3.39 10.82 3.44
C VAL A 317 4.27 9.76 4.10
N GLU A 318 4.47 9.80 5.42
CA GLU A 318 5.39 8.87 6.10
C GLU A 318 4.93 7.42 6.04
N GLY A 319 3.62 7.19 6.14
CA GLY A 319 2.99 5.87 6.07
C GLY A 319 2.86 5.30 4.67
N ILE A 320 3.45 5.94 3.65
CA ILE A 320 3.37 5.45 2.27
C ILE A 320 4.67 5.61 1.49
N GLN A 321 5.58 6.50 1.87
CA GLN A 321 6.85 6.76 1.18
C GLN A 321 7.68 5.50 0.82
N GLN A 322 7.63 4.45 1.65
CA GLN A 322 8.41 3.22 1.40
C GLN A 322 7.93 2.43 0.17
N ILE A 323 6.67 2.59 -0.26
CA ILE A 323 6.23 1.95 -1.51
C ILE A 323 6.92 2.56 -2.74
N PHE A 324 7.44 3.78 -2.59
CA PHE A 324 8.30 4.43 -3.57
C PHE A 324 9.79 4.15 -3.33
N GLY A 325 10.15 3.36 -2.30
CA GLY A 325 11.51 3.12 -1.82
C GLY A 325 12.21 4.41 -1.38
N LEU A 326 11.48 5.30 -0.71
CA LEU A 326 11.99 6.56 -0.18
C LEU A 326 11.86 6.55 1.34
N SER A 327 12.85 7.16 2.00
CA SER A 327 12.82 7.47 3.43
C SER A 327 13.08 8.97 3.60
N LEU A 328 12.06 9.72 3.98
CA LEU A 328 12.06 11.18 4.13
C LEU A 328 12.19 11.60 5.60
N VAL A 329 12.81 10.77 6.44
CA VAL A 329 12.81 10.90 7.92
C VAL A 329 13.11 12.34 8.36
N GLY A 330 12.27 12.83 9.28
CA GLY A 330 12.09 14.24 9.63
C GLY A 330 13.32 14.95 10.19
N HIS A 331 13.89 15.83 9.36
CA HIS A 331 14.75 16.93 9.79
C HIS A 331 13.90 18.17 10.15
N GLY A 332 13.10 18.07 11.23
CA GLY A 332 12.35 19.24 11.74
C GLY A 332 11.22 19.73 10.82
N ILE A 333 10.72 18.91 9.90
CA ILE A 333 9.55 19.23 9.08
C ILE A 333 8.31 19.07 9.93
N GLN A 334 7.60 20.18 10.17
CA GLN A 334 6.43 20.21 11.04
C GLN A 334 5.11 20.25 10.26
N ASP A 335 5.15 20.41 8.94
CA ASP A 335 3.96 20.57 8.12
C ASP A 335 3.92 19.60 6.92
N LEU A 336 2.68 19.20 6.58
CA LEU A 336 2.42 18.22 5.52
C LEU A 336 2.76 18.76 4.12
N ASP A 337 2.64 20.06 3.88
CA ASP A 337 2.86 20.66 2.55
C ASP A 337 4.34 20.60 2.17
N THR A 338 5.22 20.92 3.12
CA THR A 338 6.67 20.76 2.99
C THR A 338 7.02 19.30 2.73
N LEU A 339 6.46 18.37 3.50
CA LEU A 339 6.74 16.94 3.34
C LEU A 339 6.26 16.38 1.99
N GLN A 340 5.09 16.82 1.51
CA GLN A 340 4.59 16.49 0.16
C GLN A 340 5.49 17.07 -0.94
N THR A 341 5.98 18.29 -0.75
CA THR A 341 6.91 18.93 -1.69
C THR A 341 8.22 18.15 -1.77
N GLN A 342 8.77 17.72 -0.62
CA GLN A 342 9.96 16.88 -0.59
C GLN A 342 9.75 15.51 -1.23
N LEU A 343 8.61 14.86 -0.97
CA LEU A 343 8.22 13.63 -1.65
C LEU A 343 8.23 13.84 -3.17
N ALA A 344 7.56 14.88 -3.66
CA ALA A 344 7.50 15.16 -5.09
C ALA A 344 8.89 15.45 -5.69
N LEU A 345 9.74 16.23 -5.02
CA LEU A 345 11.11 16.49 -5.47
C LEU A 345 11.93 15.20 -5.57
N LYS A 346 11.87 14.35 -4.54
CA LYS A 346 12.57 13.05 -4.53
C LYS A 346 12.02 12.12 -5.61
N LEU A 347 10.70 12.07 -5.81
CA LEU A 347 10.10 11.31 -6.91
C LEU A 347 10.55 11.81 -8.28
N ASN A 348 10.62 13.12 -8.49
CA ASN A 348 11.12 13.70 -9.74
C ASN A 348 12.58 13.29 -10.01
N SER A 349 13.43 13.27 -8.98
CA SER A 349 14.81 12.80 -9.12
C SER A 349 14.92 11.28 -9.32
N LYS A 350 14.00 10.50 -8.75
CA LYS A 350 14.07 9.02 -8.73
C LYS A 350 13.44 8.39 -9.95
N SER A 351 12.27 8.87 -10.37
CA SER A 351 11.46 8.27 -11.44
C SER A 351 10.55 9.32 -12.07
N PRO A 352 10.91 9.83 -13.26
CA PRO A 352 10.05 10.72 -14.03
C PRO A 352 8.68 10.11 -14.35
N LEU A 353 8.58 8.77 -14.42
CA LEU A 353 7.29 8.09 -14.54
C LEU A 353 6.42 8.34 -13.31
N TYR A 354 6.91 8.10 -12.10
CA TYR A 354 6.10 8.34 -10.89
C TYR A 354 5.75 9.82 -10.72
N ALA A 355 6.67 10.69 -11.11
CA ALA A 355 6.52 12.13 -10.94
C ALA A 355 5.58 12.79 -11.95
N GLN A 356 5.22 12.12 -13.05
CA GLN A 356 4.41 12.72 -14.12
C GLN A 356 3.23 11.85 -14.55
N LEU A 357 3.17 10.57 -14.16
CA LEU A 357 2.11 9.65 -14.57
C LEU A 357 0.88 9.73 -13.67
N PHE A 358 0.31 10.92 -13.56
CA PHE A 358 -0.95 11.14 -12.85
C PHE A 358 -1.70 12.35 -13.41
N VAL A 359 -2.98 12.42 -13.09
CA VAL A 359 -3.83 13.59 -13.27
C VAL A 359 -4.36 14.03 -11.91
N HIS A 360 -4.59 15.32 -11.73
CA HIS A 360 -5.22 15.83 -10.52
C HIS A 360 -6.73 15.77 -10.63
N MET A 361 -7.40 15.24 -9.60
CA MET A 361 -8.86 15.20 -9.51
C MET A 361 -9.45 16.46 -8.86
N GLN A 362 -8.58 17.35 -8.37
CA GLN A 362 -8.91 18.67 -7.83
C GLN A 362 -7.90 19.68 -8.39
N SER A 363 -8.24 20.96 -8.42
CA SER A 363 -7.31 21.99 -8.89
C SER A 363 -6.03 21.97 -8.05
N ALA A 364 -4.88 21.79 -8.70
CA ALA A 364 -3.59 21.91 -8.04
C ALA A 364 -3.32 23.39 -7.71
N PRO A 365 -2.55 23.69 -6.63
CA PRO A 365 -2.12 25.05 -6.37
C PRO A 365 -1.31 25.62 -7.55
N GLU A 366 -1.38 26.94 -7.72
CA GLU A 366 -0.71 27.63 -8.81
C GLU A 366 0.80 27.31 -8.84
N GLY A 367 1.29 26.85 -10.00
CA GLY A 367 2.69 26.46 -10.18
C GLY A 367 3.10 25.11 -9.58
N LEU A 368 2.18 24.36 -8.94
CA LEU A 368 2.46 23.07 -8.28
C LEU A 368 1.79 21.87 -8.97
N SER A 369 1.43 21.99 -10.25
CA SER A 369 0.83 20.87 -11.01
C SER A 369 1.76 19.65 -11.14
N TRP A 370 3.07 19.85 -11.02
CA TRP A 370 4.10 18.79 -11.00
C TRP A 370 4.18 18.03 -9.67
N ARG A 371 3.55 18.55 -8.60
CA ARG A 371 3.61 17.97 -7.25
C ARG A 371 2.57 16.87 -7.11
N LEU A 372 3.01 15.63 -6.91
CA LEU A 372 2.10 14.53 -6.62
C LEU A 372 1.35 14.78 -5.30
N GLY A 373 0.02 14.70 -5.32
CA GLY A 373 -0.85 14.87 -4.16
C GLY A 373 -1.82 13.71 -3.97
N GLN A 374 -2.53 13.67 -2.83
CA GLN A 374 -3.44 12.56 -2.51
C GLN A 374 -4.71 12.55 -3.38
N HIS A 375 -5.04 13.66 -4.03
CA HIS A 375 -6.13 13.74 -5.01
C HIS A 375 -5.64 13.49 -6.45
N ALA A 376 -4.48 12.86 -6.62
CA ALA A 376 -3.99 12.43 -7.93
C ALA A 376 -4.49 11.02 -8.31
N ARG A 377 -4.66 10.75 -9.60
CA ARG A 377 -5.03 9.44 -10.13
C ARG A 377 -4.18 9.08 -11.33
N VAL A 378 -3.85 7.79 -11.45
CA VAL A 378 -3.22 7.27 -12.66
C VAL A 378 -4.32 6.96 -13.68
N PRO A 379 -4.27 7.54 -14.89
CA PRO A 379 -5.21 7.21 -15.96
C PRO A 379 -5.21 5.70 -16.23
N GLU A 380 -6.39 5.11 -16.43
CA GLU A 380 -6.57 3.66 -16.55
C GLU A 380 -5.64 3.05 -17.62
N ALA A 381 -5.58 3.70 -18.79
CA ALA A 381 -4.73 3.31 -19.90
C ALA A 381 -3.22 3.34 -19.60
N ALA A 382 -2.81 3.86 -18.43
CA ALA A 382 -1.43 3.96 -17.98
C ALA A 382 -1.15 3.25 -16.65
N ARG A 383 -2.15 2.64 -15.98
CA ARG A 383 -1.96 1.95 -14.70
C ARG A 383 -0.89 0.85 -14.76
N TRP A 384 -0.78 0.16 -15.88
CA TRP A 384 0.18 -0.92 -16.15
C TRP A 384 1.61 -0.44 -16.47
N ALA A 385 1.83 0.87 -16.59
CA ALA A 385 3.11 1.46 -17.00
C ALA A 385 4.28 1.06 -16.10
N THR A 386 4.02 1.01 -14.79
CA THR A 386 5.02 0.88 -13.73
C THR A 386 5.39 -0.58 -13.41
N GLY A 387 4.87 -1.54 -14.19
CA GLY A 387 5.07 -2.98 -13.96
C GLY A 387 4.00 -3.55 -13.04
N ARG A 388 3.48 -4.73 -13.38
CA ARG A 388 2.62 -5.49 -12.48
C ARG A 388 3.49 -6.04 -11.35
N TYR A 389 2.97 -5.98 -10.12
CA TYR A 389 3.34 -6.89 -9.03
C TYR A 389 2.83 -8.32 -9.37
N THR A 390 3.04 -8.82 -10.59
CA THR A 390 2.84 -10.25 -10.86
C THR A 390 3.98 -10.96 -10.19
N THR A 391 3.72 -11.48 -8.98
CA THR A 391 4.54 -12.52 -8.34
C THR A 391 6.02 -12.29 -8.62
N ALA A 392 6.61 -11.29 -7.95
CA ALA A 392 8.05 -11.21 -7.93
C ALA A 392 8.53 -12.58 -7.43
N LEU A 393 9.14 -13.34 -8.34
CA LEU A 393 10.14 -14.33 -8.02
C LEU A 393 10.95 -13.74 -6.86
N ARG A 394 10.97 -14.44 -5.71
CA ARG A 394 11.76 -14.06 -4.54
C ARG A 394 13.09 -13.41 -4.98
N GLY A 395 13.37 -12.18 -4.54
CA GLY A 395 14.68 -11.54 -4.72
C GLY A 395 14.84 -10.50 -5.83
N LYS A 396 13.77 -9.82 -6.27
CA LYS A 396 13.90 -8.57 -7.07
C LYS A 396 13.03 -7.47 -6.51
N LEU A 397 13.68 -6.39 -6.07
CA LEU A 397 13.02 -5.18 -5.58
C LEU A 397 12.23 -4.50 -6.70
N PRO A 398 11.18 -3.71 -6.38
CA PRO A 398 10.46 -2.88 -7.35
C PRO A 398 11.38 -1.99 -8.20
N ALA A 399 12.55 -1.63 -7.66
CA ALA A 399 13.57 -0.79 -8.29
C ALA A 399 14.16 -1.38 -9.58
N ASP A 400 14.27 -2.71 -9.69
CA ASP A 400 14.98 -3.37 -10.80
C ASP A 400 14.18 -3.41 -12.11
N ASN A 401 12.89 -3.05 -12.04
CA ASN A 401 11.98 -2.95 -13.19
C ASN A 401 11.61 -1.49 -13.53
N LEU A 402 12.21 -0.52 -12.86
CA LEU A 402 11.87 0.89 -13.05
C LEU A 402 12.41 1.42 -14.36
N CYS A 403 11.64 2.37 -14.90
CA CYS A 403 12.13 3.19 -15.99
C CYS A 403 12.98 4.32 -15.47
N ARG A 404 14.25 4.29 -15.81
CA ARG A 404 15.19 5.38 -15.54
C ARG A 404 15.32 6.22 -16.80
N ILE A 405 15.23 7.53 -16.65
CA ILE A 405 15.59 8.47 -17.71
C ILE A 405 16.96 9.00 -17.36
N SER A 406 17.93 8.78 -18.24
CA SER A 406 19.28 9.34 -18.15
C SER A 406 19.48 10.33 -19.29
N GLN A 407 20.34 11.32 -19.09
CA GLN A 407 20.81 12.20 -20.16
C GLN A 407 22.26 11.84 -20.43
N VAL A 408 22.54 11.36 -21.63
CA VAL A 408 23.90 11.05 -22.09
C VAL A 408 24.12 11.86 -23.36
N ASN A 409 25.10 12.75 -23.36
CA ASN A 409 25.43 13.62 -24.50
C ASN A 409 24.21 14.36 -25.09
N ASP A 410 23.43 15.02 -24.22
CA ASP A 410 22.19 15.74 -24.59
C ASP A 410 21.08 14.91 -25.22
N GLN A 411 21.20 13.59 -25.19
CA GLN A 411 20.14 12.67 -25.59
C GLN A 411 19.45 12.08 -24.35
N VAL A 412 18.14 12.16 -24.34
CA VAL A 412 17.27 11.53 -23.34
C VAL A 412 17.23 10.03 -23.63
N MET A 413 17.86 9.26 -22.75
CA MET A 413 17.92 7.81 -22.79
C MET A 413 16.93 7.22 -21.79
N PHE A 414 16.20 6.19 -22.22
CA PHE A 414 15.27 5.45 -21.37
C PHE A 414 15.87 4.08 -21.06
N GLU A 415 16.29 3.88 -19.82
CA GLU A 415 16.90 2.67 -19.30
C GLU A 415 15.86 1.87 -18.50
N GLY A 416 15.80 0.55 -18.71
CA GLY A 416 14.84 -0.34 -18.02
C GLY A 416 13.97 -1.16 -18.99
N PHE A 417 13.45 -2.30 -18.51
CA PHE A 417 12.74 -3.25 -19.35
C PHE A 417 11.45 -2.66 -19.95
N ARG A 418 11.41 -2.53 -21.29
CA ARG A 418 10.28 -2.04 -22.11
C ARG A 418 9.90 -0.56 -21.92
N CYS A 419 10.68 0.25 -21.20
CA CYS A 419 10.50 1.68 -20.99
C CYS A 419 9.96 2.47 -22.19
N LYS A 420 10.74 2.50 -23.28
CA LYS A 420 10.44 3.27 -24.50
C LYS A 420 9.10 2.83 -25.11
N THR A 421 8.85 1.53 -25.19
CA THR A 421 7.61 0.97 -25.75
C THR A 421 6.40 1.25 -24.87
N ARG A 422 6.56 1.22 -23.53
CA ARG A 422 5.47 1.51 -22.58
C ARG A 422 5.13 3.00 -22.57
N LEU A 423 6.14 3.88 -22.47
CA LEU A 423 5.93 5.33 -22.51
C LEU A 423 5.31 5.77 -23.84
N ILE A 424 5.77 5.25 -24.99
CA ILE A 424 5.15 5.56 -26.28
C ILE A 424 3.68 5.09 -26.34
N ARG A 425 3.34 3.92 -25.79
CA ARG A 425 1.95 3.44 -25.71
C ARG A 425 1.09 4.30 -24.79
N ILE A 426 1.64 4.75 -23.67
CA ILE A 426 0.99 5.67 -22.72
C ILE A 426 0.77 7.03 -23.39
N LEU A 427 1.79 7.58 -24.04
CA LEU A 427 1.68 8.85 -24.77
C LEU A 427 0.63 8.75 -25.88
N LYS A 428 0.56 7.62 -26.59
CA LYS A 428 -0.47 7.35 -27.61
C LYS A 428 -1.87 7.15 -27.04
N SER A 429 -2.02 6.57 -25.84
CA SER A 429 -3.33 6.37 -25.21
C SER A 429 -3.84 7.64 -24.51
N LEU A 430 -2.93 8.47 -24.01
CA LEU A 430 -3.21 9.75 -23.36
C LEU A 430 -3.48 10.89 -24.36
N SER A 431 -2.86 10.86 -25.54
CA SER A 431 -3.08 11.86 -26.60
C SER A 431 -4.45 11.80 -27.29
N ALA A 432 -5.27 10.78 -26.99
CA ALA A 432 -6.55 10.58 -27.67
C ALA A 432 -7.73 11.38 -27.05
N PRO A 433 -7.78 11.65 -25.72
CA PRO A 433 -8.89 12.45 -25.15
C PRO A 433 -8.51 13.64 -24.25
N TYR A 434 -7.26 13.77 -23.78
CA TYR A 434 -6.92 14.76 -22.75
C TYR A 434 -5.67 15.54 -23.12
N ASN A 435 -5.79 16.85 -23.31
CA ASN A 435 -4.69 17.80 -23.52
C ASN A 435 -3.70 17.75 -22.34
N LEU A 436 -2.77 16.81 -22.37
CA LEU A 436 -1.76 16.61 -21.34
C LEU A 436 -0.50 17.42 -21.66
N CYS A 437 -0.01 18.14 -20.65
CA CYS A 437 1.27 18.81 -20.69
C CYS A 437 2.39 17.77 -20.63
N ILE A 438 2.95 17.40 -21.78
CA ILE A 438 4.07 16.47 -21.89
C ILE A 438 5.30 17.28 -22.29
N SER A 439 6.22 17.49 -21.36
CA SER A 439 7.54 18.07 -21.63
C SER A 439 8.64 17.10 -21.21
N THR A 440 9.57 16.82 -22.12
CA THR A 440 10.83 16.08 -21.84
C THR A 440 11.92 16.96 -21.21
N HIS A 441 11.61 18.23 -20.90
CA HIS A 441 12.51 19.15 -20.22
C HIS A 441 11.85 19.78 -18.98
N PRO A 442 12.52 19.79 -17.81
CA PRO A 442 11.98 20.35 -16.55
C PRO A 442 11.55 21.82 -16.64
N LEU A 443 12.16 22.60 -17.55
CA LEU A 443 11.96 24.06 -17.65
C LEU A 443 10.84 24.49 -18.62
N ARG A 444 10.19 23.57 -19.35
CA ARG A 444 9.18 23.94 -20.36
C ARG A 444 7.71 23.81 -19.91
N CYS A 445 7.41 23.18 -18.78
CA CYS A 445 6.03 23.17 -18.23
C CYS A 445 5.50 24.57 -17.88
N LEU A 446 6.38 25.55 -17.66
CA LEU A 446 6.02 26.93 -17.28
C LEU A 446 5.46 27.80 -18.42
N ARG A 447 5.52 27.37 -19.69
CA ARG A 447 5.11 28.21 -20.84
C ARG A 447 3.81 27.80 -21.54
N HIS A 448 3.19 26.67 -21.20
CA HIS A 448 1.95 26.22 -21.85
C HIS A 448 0.67 26.47 -21.04
N CYS A 449 0.76 26.93 -19.79
CA CYS A 449 -0.41 27.32 -19.00
C CYS A 449 -0.87 28.78 -19.22
N THR A 450 -0.17 29.60 -20.02
CA THR A 450 -0.46 31.03 -20.18
C THR A 450 -1.20 31.42 -21.46
N ASN A 451 -1.55 30.48 -22.34
CA ASN A 451 -2.19 30.79 -23.64
C ASN A 451 -3.56 30.13 -23.83
N LEU A 452 -4.35 29.99 -22.77
CA LEU A 452 -5.78 29.65 -22.86
C LEU A 452 -6.55 30.50 -21.83
N PHE A 453 -6.72 31.79 -22.16
CA PHE A 453 -7.92 32.53 -21.77
C PHE A 453 -9.06 32.15 -22.72
#